data_AF-A0A971FGX5-F1
#
_entry.id   AF-A0A971FGX5-F1
#
_cell.length_a   1.000
_cell.length_b   1.000
_cell.length_c   1.000
_cell.angle_alpha   90.00
_cell.angle_beta   90.00
_cell.angle_gamma   90.00
#
_symmetry.space_group_name_H-M   'P 1'
#
loop_
_entity.id
_entity.type
_entity.pdbx_description
1 polymer ?
#
loop_
_entity_poly.entity_id
_entity_poly.type
_entity_poly.pdbx_seq_one_letter_code
_entity_poly.pdbx_strand_id
1 'polypeptide(L)'
;MTMTMDLKENNPCDYYDMLRGMIEEAERRAINRHKYYMSMEQGEDVGFETAARDWFQNYAKAWHENRMQKMLQMQREEISRYKWIESERARQDLGRSAVEEWVHKHAADWRVNWEASNLDDEDV
;
A
#
# COMPACT_ATOMS: atom_id res chain seq x y z
N MET A 1 15.41 15.20 -7.79
CA MET A 1 16.40 14.12 -8.01
C MET A 1 15.64 12.81 -7.91
N THR A 2 15.34 12.18 -9.04
CA THR A 2 14.70 10.86 -9.07
C THR A 2 15.71 9.83 -8.56
N MET A 3 15.47 9.32 -7.36
CA MET A 3 16.33 8.34 -6.70
C MET A 3 16.10 6.98 -7.36
N THR A 4 16.82 6.72 -8.45
CA THR A 4 16.90 5.39 -9.06
C THR A 4 17.71 4.51 -8.12
N MET A 5 17.03 3.76 -7.25
CA MET A 5 17.66 2.70 -6.46
C MET A 5 18.01 1.55 -7.41
N ASP A 6 19.30 1.34 -7.63
CA ASP A 6 19.84 0.15 -8.29
C ASP A 6 19.51 -1.09 -7.44
N LEU A 7 18.49 -1.85 -7.86
CA LEU A 7 18.01 -3.10 -7.23
C LEU A 7 18.99 -4.29 -7.39
N LYS A 8 20.29 -4.05 -7.50
CA LYS A 8 21.26 -5.09 -7.91
C LYS A 8 21.84 -5.98 -6.82
N GLU A 9 21.54 -5.77 -5.55
CA GLU A 9 21.85 -6.75 -4.49
C GLU A 9 20.66 -6.89 -3.55
N ASN A 10 19.65 -7.60 -4.04
CA ASN A 10 18.37 -7.83 -3.38
C ASN A 10 18.56 -8.76 -2.17
N ASN A 11 18.90 -8.18 -1.01
CA ASN A 11 18.78 -8.86 0.26
C ASN A 11 17.28 -8.84 0.63
N PRO A 12 16.58 -10.00 0.66
CA PRO A 12 15.13 -10.04 0.82
C PRO A 12 14.62 -9.32 2.07
N CYS A 13 15.47 -9.14 3.09
CA CYS A 13 15.14 -8.44 4.32
C CYS A 13 14.85 -6.95 4.10
N ASP A 14 15.59 -6.28 3.21
CA ASP A 14 15.49 -4.83 2.96
C ASP A 14 14.12 -4.45 2.35
N TYR A 15 13.56 -5.34 1.53
CA TYR A 15 12.23 -5.17 0.93
C TYR A 15 11.10 -5.17 1.97
N TYR A 16 11.11 -6.14 2.89
CA TYR A 16 10.07 -6.24 3.91
C TYR A 16 10.18 -5.13 4.97
N ASP A 17 11.40 -4.70 5.29
CA ASP A 17 11.63 -3.59 6.22
C ASP A 17 11.15 -2.26 5.63
N MET A 18 11.42 -2.00 4.35
CA MET A 18 10.91 -0.84 3.64
C MET A 18 9.37 -0.83 3.61
N LEU A 19 8.75 -1.93 3.16
CA LEU A 19 7.28 -2.03 3.11
C LEU A 19 6.64 -1.84 4.49
N ARG A 20 7.23 -2.45 5.52
CA ARG A 20 6.75 -2.28 6.90
C ARG A 20 6.80 -0.81 7.30
N GLY A 21 7.92 -0.13 7.04
CA GLY A 21 8.06 1.30 7.35
C GLY A 21 7.03 2.19 6.64
N MET A 22 6.68 1.86 5.38
CA MET A 22 5.63 2.58 4.64
C MET A 22 4.25 2.39 5.26
N ILE A 23 3.92 1.16 5.67
CA ILE A 23 2.64 0.85 6.32
C ILE A 23 2.55 1.52 7.70
N GLU A 24 3.63 1.48 8.48
CA GLU A 24 3.72 2.14 9.79
C GLU A 24 3.55 3.65 9.68
N GLU A 25 4.13 4.28 8.66
CA GLU A 25 3.96 5.71 8.39
C GLU A 25 2.53 6.05 7.99
N ALA A 26 1.90 5.24 7.13
CA ALA A 26 0.50 5.40 6.77
C ALA A 26 -0.44 5.28 7.99
N GLU A 27 -0.18 4.30 8.87
CA GLU A 27 -0.95 4.11 10.11
C GLU A 27 -0.77 5.28 11.07
N ARG A 28 0.46 5.80 11.23
CA ARG A 28 0.74 6.98 12.05
C ARG A 28 -0.03 8.22 11.56
N ARG A 29 -0.12 8.43 10.24
CA ARG A 29 -0.91 9.53 9.66
C ARG A 29 -2.40 9.33 9.91
N ALA A 30 -2.91 8.11 9.78
CA ALA A 30 -4.30 7.80 10.10
C ALA A 30 -4.63 8.10 11.57
N ILE A 31 -3.75 7.74 12.49
CA ILE A 31 -3.86 8.08 13.92
C ILE A 31 -3.84 9.60 14.12
N ASN A 32 -2.96 10.34 13.43
CA ASN A 32 -2.91 11.80 13.52
C ASN A 32 -4.19 12.47 12.99
N ARG A 33 -4.78 11.96 11.89
CA ARG A 33 -6.09 12.43 11.41
C ARG A 33 -7.19 12.15 12.43
N HIS A 34 -7.22 10.95 13.00
CA HIS A 34 -8.16 10.60 14.05
C HIS A 34 -8.03 11.53 15.27
N LYS A 35 -6.79 11.78 15.71
CA LYS A 35 -6.48 12.75 16.76
C LYS A 35 -7.04 14.12 16.43
N TYR A 36 -6.83 14.62 15.21
CA TYR A 36 -7.34 15.93 14.78
C TYR A 36 -8.87 16.01 14.93
N TYR A 37 -9.61 15.02 14.42
CA TYR A 37 -11.07 15.00 14.54
C TYR A 37 -11.53 14.87 16.01
N MET A 38 -10.90 14.00 16.79
CA MET A 38 -11.20 13.87 18.22
C MET A 38 -10.97 15.17 19.00
N SER A 39 -9.88 15.89 18.72
CA SER A 39 -9.60 17.18 19.35
C SER A 39 -10.60 18.25 18.92
N MET A 40 -11.13 18.21 17.70
CA MET A 40 -12.22 19.09 17.28
C MET A 40 -13.53 18.81 18.02
N GLU A 41 -13.85 17.54 18.28
CA GLU A 41 -15.08 17.15 18.98
C GLU A 41 -15.02 17.46 20.49
N GLN A 42 -13.87 17.27 21.12
CA GLN A 42 -13.70 17.50 22.57
C GLN A 42 -13.39 18.95 22.92
N GLY A 43 -12.96 19.77 21.95
CA GLY A 43 -12.59 21.17 22.17
C GLY A 43 -11.25 21.37 22.90
N GLU A 44 -10.53 20.29 23.17
CA GLU A 44 -9.21 20.27 23.81
C GLU A 44 -8.30 19.25 23.09
N ASP A 45 -6.97 19.41 23.21
CA ASP A 45 -6.05 18.45 22.59
C ASP A 45 -6.04 17.12 23.36
N VAL A 46 -6.60 16.07 22.75
CA VAL A 46 -6.76 14.74 23.36
C VAL A 46 -5.41 14.05 23.60
N GLY A 47 -4.36 14.51 22.92
CA GLY A 47 -3.02 13.91 22.95
C GLY A 47 -2.90 12.67 22.06
N PHE A 48 -1.68 12.40 21.60
CA PHE A 48 -1.43 11.32 20.64
C PHE A 48 -1.72 9.93 21.23
N GLU A 49 -1.29 9.66 22.46
CA GLU A 49 -1.45 8.34 23.08
C GLU A 49 -2.92 7.96 23.30
N THR A 50 -3.74 8.92 23.72
CA THR A 50 -5.18 8.71 23.92
C THR A 50 -5.89 8.43 22.60
N ALA A 51 -5.58 9.23 21.56
CA ALA A 51 -6.13 9.02 20.23
C ALA A 51 -5.66 7.70 19.61
N ALA A 52 -4.39 7.33 19.79
CA ALA A 52 -3.84 6.05 19.33
C ALA A 52 -4.54 4.87 20.01
N ARG A 53 -4.78 4.95 21.32
CA ARG A 53 -5.50 3.89 22.04
C ARG A 53 -6.92 3.71 21.51
N ASP A 54 -7.67 4.80 21.32
CA ASP A 54 -9.01 4.74 20.75
C ASP A 54 -9.00 4.19 19.32
N TRP A 55 -8.05 4.65 18.51
CA TRP A 55 -7.83 4.17 17.15
C TRP A 55 -7.60 2.65 17.10
N PHE A 56 -6.68 2.13 17.92
CA PHE A 56 -6.36 0.70 17.95
C PHE A 56 -7.54 -0.16 18.43
N GLN A 57 -8.40 0.37 19.29
CA GLN A 57 -9.57 -0.35 19.79
C GLN A 57 -10.71 -0.40 18.78
N ASN A 58 -10.95 0.69 18.05
CA ASN A 58 -12.18 0.86 17.28
C ASN A 58 -11.97 0.86 15.76
N TYR A 59 -10.81 1.31 15.27
CA TYR A 59 -10.62 1.67 13.86
C TYR A 59 -9.51 0.89 13.16
N ALA A 60 -8.41 0.54 13.85
CA ALA A 60 -7.22 -0.03 13.24
C ALA A 60 -7.51 -1.30 12.44
N LYS A 61 -8.31 -2.23 12.99
CA LYS A 61 -8.67 -3.47 12.27
C LYS A 61 -9.37 -3.18 10.95
N ALA A 62 -10.42 -2.36 10.98
CA ALA A 62 -11.20 -2.02 9.79
C ALA A 62 -10.35 -1.25 8.76
N TRP A 63 -9.44 -0.39 9.24
CA TRP A 63 -8.50 0.33 8.39
C TRP A 63 -7.55 -0.62 7.66
N HIS A 64 -6.90 -1.55 8.38
CA HIS A 64 -6.02 -2.57 7.81
C HIS A 64 -6.75 -3.46 6.80
N GLU A 65 -7.96 -3.92 7.15
CA GLU A 65 -8.79 -4.74 6.25
C GLU A 65 -9.15 -3.97 4.98
N ASN A 66 -9.62 -2.72 5.10
CA ASN A 66 -9.98 -1.91 3.94
C ASN A 66 -8.78 -1.65 3.03
N ARG A 67 -7.63 -1.29 3.61
CA ARG A 67 -6.38 -1.06 2.87
C ARG A 67 -5.93 -2.31 2.13
N MET A 68 -5.93 -3.46 2.80
CA MET A 68 -5.56 -4.74 2.19
C MET A 68 -6.52 -5.13 1.07
N GLN A 69 -7.83 -4.94 1.24
CA GLN A 69 -8.82 -5.23 0.20
C GLN A 69 -8.62 -4.35 -1.04
N LYS A 70 -8.40 -3.04 -0.86
CA LYS A 70 -8.10 -2.12 -1.97
C LYS A 70 -6.84 -2.53 -2.72
N MET A 71 -5.76 -2.83 -2.00
CA MET A 71 -4.51 -3.30 -2.59
C MET A 71 -4.74 -4.58 -3.42
N LEU A 72 -5.41 -5.58 -2.85
CA LEU A 72 -5.67 -6.85 -3.55
C LEU A 72 -6.56 -6.66 -4.79
N GLN A 73 -7.56 -5.77 -4.70
CA GLN A 73 -8.42 -5.45 -5.83
C GLN A 73 -7.62 -4.82 -6.98
N MET A 74 -6.83 -3.78 -6.68
CA MET A 74 -5.99 -3.12 -7.70
C MET A 74 -4.92 -4.05 -8.26
N GLN A 75 -4.34 -4.93 -7.43
CA GLN A 75 -3.35 -5.92 -7.88
C GLN A 75 -3.97 -6.88 -8.90
N ARG A 76 -5.21 -7.34 -8.65
CA ARG A 76 -5.93 -8.23 -9.58
C ARG A 76 -6.27 -7.52 -10.89
N GLU A 77 -6.64 -6.25 -10.85
CA GLU A 77 -6.89 -5.44 -12.04
C GLU A 77 -5.62 -5.24 -12.86
N GLU A 78 -4.49 -4.96 -12.20
CA GLU A 78 -3.20 -4.81 -12.87
C GLU A 78 -2.75 -6.11 -13.54
N ILE A 79 -2.86 -7.24 -12.85
CA ILE A 79 -2.55 -8.56 -13.42
C ILE A 79 -3.45 -8.85 -14.63
N SER A 80 -4.73 -8.52 -14.54
CA SER A 80 -5.69 -8.76 -15.64
C SER A 80 -5.38 -7.88 -16.85
N ARG A 81 -5.04 -6.61 -16.62
CA ARG A 81 -4.60 -5.67 -17.65
C ARG A 81 -3.33 -6.15 -18.33
N TYR A 82 -2.31 -6.54 -17.55
CA TYR A 82 -1.06 -7.05 -18.07
C TYR A 82 -1.26 -8.32 -18.91
N LYS A 83 -2.04 -9.29 -18.39
CA LYS A 83 -2.39 -10.50 -19.12
C LYS A 83 -3.02 -10.18 -20.48
N TRP A 84 -3.96 -9.24 -20.51
CA TRP A 84 -4.63 -8.85 -21.75
C TRP A 84 -3.64 -8.25 -22.74
N ILE A 85 -2.82 -7.27 -22.32
CA ILE A 85 -1.82 -6.62 -23.18
C ILE A 85 -0.84 -7.64 -23.78
N GLU A 86 -0.31 -8.55 -22.96
CA GLU A 86 0.66 -9.54 -23.43
C GLU A 86 0.02 -10.59 -24.35
N SER A 87 -1.24 -10.96 -24.10
CA SER A 87 -1.98 -11.86 -25.00
C SER A 87 -2.26 -11.20 -26.36
N GLU A 88 -2.62 -9.91 -26.38
CA GLU A 88 -2.79 -9.14 -27.61
C GLU A 88 -1.47 -9.01 -28.39
N ARG A 89 -0.36 -8.75 -27.71
CA ARG A 89 0.98 -8.70 -28.30
C ARG A 89 1.41 -10.03 -28.91
N ALA A 90 1.14 -11.13 -28.20
CA ALA A 90 1.45 -12.47 -28.67
C ALA A 90 0.45 -13.01 -29.72
N ARG A 91 -0.67 -12.31 -29.94
CA ARG A 91 -1.80 -12.74 -30.77
C ARG A 91 -2.35 -14.13 -30.39
N GLN A 92 -2.21 -14.50 -29.12
CA GLN A 92 -2.69 -15.76 -28.54
C GLN A 92 -2.92 -15.58 -27.04
N ASP A 93 -3.88 -16.31 -26.45
CA ASP A 93 -4.11 -16.25 -25.00
C ASP A 93 -2.95 -16.91 -24.25
N LEU A 94 -2.19 -16.09 -23.51
CA LEU A 94 -1.07 -16.54 -22.68
C LEU A 94 -1.53 -17.14 -21.35
N GLY A 95 -2.80 -16.99 -20.99
CA GLY A 95 -3.40 -17.64 -19.84
C GLY A 95 -2.64 -17.36 -18.54
N ARG A 96 -2.14 -18.43 -17.91
CA ARG A 96 -1.43 -18.41 -16.63
C ARG A 96 0.02 -17.94 -16.76
N SER A 97 0.68 -18.15 -17.91
CA SER A 97 2.09 -17.81 -18.10
C SER A 97 2.34 -16.30 -17.99
N ALA A 98 1.42 -15.48 -18.48
CA ALA A 98 1.51 -14.02 -18.32
C ALA A 98 1.37 -13.58 -16.85
N VAL A 99 0.57 -14.29 -16.05
CA VAL A 99 0.42 -13.99 -14.61
C VAL A 99 1.70 -14.33 -13.85
N GLU A 100 2.30 -15.50 -14.12
CA GLU A 100 3.55 -15.92 -13.48
C GLU A 100 4.70 -14.97 -13.83
N GLU A 101 4.77 -14.54 -15.09
CA GLU A 101 5.73 -13.52 -15.52
C GLU A 101 5.54 -12.20 -14.77
N TRP A 102 4.30 -11.72 -14.66
CA TRP A 102 4.00 -10.49 -13.94
C TRP A 102 4.38 -10.59 -12.46
N VAL A 103 4.07 -11.72 -11.81
CA VAL A 103 4.42 -11.95 -10.40
C VAL A 103 5.93 -11.90 -10.21
N HIS A 104 6.70 -12.48 -11.14
CA HIS A 104 8.15 -12.51 -11.05
C HIS A 104 8.81 -11.16 -11.33
N LYS A 105 8.30 -10.40 -12.31
CA LYS A 105 8.94 -9.18 -12.81
C LYS A 105 8.40 -7.87 -12.21
N HIS A 106 7.14 -7.85 -11.78
CA HIS A 106 6.43 -6.59 -11.49
C HIS A 106 5.79 -6.55 -10.11
N ALA A 107 5.47 -7.69 -9.47
CA ALA A 107 4.71 -7.66 -8.22
C ALA A 107 5.41 -6.93 -7.07
N ALA A 108 6.75 -7.04 -6.99
CA ALA A 108 7.51 -6.40 -5.92
C ALA A 108 7.47 -4.87 -6.03
N ASP A 109 7.85 -4.34 -7.20
CA ASP A 109 7.86 -2.91 -7.50
C ASP A 109 6.44 -2.32 -7.47
N TRP A 110 5.45 -3.07 -7.97
CA TRP A 110 4.06 -2.63 -7.95
C TRP A 110 3.56 -2.38 -6.52
N ARG A 111 3.91 -3.26 -5.56
CA ARG A 111 3.52 -3.11 -4.15
C ARG A 111 4.14 -1.87 -3.51
N VAL A 112 5.43 -1.64 -3.75
CA VAL A 112 6.13 -0.45 -3.24
C VAL A 112 5.50 0.82 -3.83
N ASN A 113 5.24 0.85 -5.14
CA ASN A 113 4.65 2.01 -5.79
C ASN A 113 3.19 2.26 -5.33
N TRP A 114 2.43 1.20 -5.06
CA TRP A 114 1.09 1.30 -4.51
C TRP A 114 1.11 1.91 -3.11
N GLU A 115 2.01 1.46 -2.22
CA GLU A 115 2.18 2.05 -0.89
C GLU A 115 2.62 3.53 -0.99
N ALA A 116 3.54 3.84 -1.93
CA ALA A 116 4.00 5.22 -2.13
C ALA A 116 2.87 6.16 -2.58
N SER A 117 2.03 5.71 -3.51
CA SER A 117 0.91 6.53 -4.01
C SER A 117 -0.18 6.72 -2.94
N ASN A 118 -0.50 5.67 -2.18
CA ASN A 118 -1.49 5.73 -1.09
C ASN A 118 -0.95 6.42 0.19
N LEU A 119 0.32 6.79 0.23
CA LEU A 119 0.87 7.66 1.27
C LEU A 119 0.53 9.13 1.01
N ASP A 120 0.38 9.53 -0.26
CA ASP A 120 0.17 10.92 -0.69
C ASP A 120 -1.33 11.28 -0.86
N ASP A 121 -2.18 10.32 -1.25
CA ASP A 121 -3.60 10.56 -1.54
C ASP A 121 -4.48 10.81 -0.28
N GLU A 122 -4.02 10.48 0.94
CA GLU A 122 -4.82 10.67 2.16
C GLU A 122 -4.64 12.07 2.82
N ASP A 123 -4.06 13.03 2.10
CA ASP A 123 -3.84 14.43 2.48
C ASP A 123 -4.62 15.46 1.61
N VAL A 124 -5.53 15.01 0.72
CA VAL A 124 -6.38 15.88 -0.15
C VAL A 124 -7.81 16.01 0.36
#